data_AF-A0A956UKR6-F1
#
_entry.id   AF-A0A956UKR6-F1
#
_cell.length_a   1.000
_cell.length_b   1.000
_cell.length_c   1.000
_cell.angle_alpha   90.00
_cell.angle_beta   90.00
_cell.angle_gamma   90.00
#
_symmetry.space_group_name_H-M   'P 1'
#
loop_
_entity.id
_entity.type
_entity.pdbx_description
1 polymer ?
#
loop_
_entity_poly.entity_id
_entity_poly.type
_entity_poly.pdbx_seq_one_letter_code
_entity_poly.pdbx_strand_id
1 'polypeptide(L)'
;MTSPLTPETLVYGLRPAADPQVSPDGTRLAYTVSTTEREPGKTLSQVWLANIDGTGARELTTAPGRNRSARWSPDGRTLAFLSDRSGDDALYLLPMDGGEARKLFAFHTAMADVAWSPDGRQLVFTAEIDPEHLAGRPDGKATYVRVTSRLDYKQDNRGYLGDTRRQVFVASAETGEHRQVTDDAVDHNFPQWNPDGSWLAMQVPNRNGMCSQLRLLRLSDGEAVDIGPEMGVVATWAWAPDGARIVFAGDTEQTWQTDIFLL
;
A
#
# COMPACT_ATOMS: atom_id res chain seq x y z
N MET A 1 15.78 -14.97 30.35
CA MET A 1 14.30 -14.91 30.33
C MET A 1 13.80 -16.26 30.82
N THR A 2 13.00 -16.31 31.89
CA THR A 2 12.75 -17.55 32.67
C THR A 2 11.29 -18.01 32.69
N SER A 3 10.42 -17.44 31.85
CA SER A 3 9.03 -17.90 31.72
C SER A 3 8.83 -18.61 30.37
N PRO A 4 8.16 -19.78 30.34
CA PRO A 4 7.83 -20.46 29.09
C PRO A 4 6.88 -19.59 28.24
N LEU A 5 7.01 -19.68 26.92
CA LEU A 5 6.04 -19.08 25.99
C LEU A 5 4.70 -19.80 26.16
N THR A 6 3.65 -19.04 26.45
CA THR A 6 2.27 -19.54 26.53
C THR A 6 1.46 -18.99 25.35
N PRO A 7 0.33 -19.62 24.96
CA PRO A 7 -0.58 -19.04 23.97
C PRO A 7 -0.98 -17.60 24.31
N GLU A 8 -1.18 -17.32 25.60
CA GLU A 8 -1.47 -15.98 26.11
C GLU A 8 -0.36 -14.97 25.78
N THR A 9 0.90 -15.31 26.09
CA THR A 9 2.05 -14.45 25.80
C THR A 9 2.28 -14.30 24.30
N LEU A 10 2.02 -15.35 23.51
CA LEU A 10 2.15 -15.31 22.05
C LEU A 10 1.10 -14.44 21.39
N VAL A 11 -0.14 -14.44 21.89
CA VAL A 11 -1.25 -13.69 21.28
C VAL A 11 -1.31 -12.24 21.77
N TYR A 12 -1.19 -12.02 23.08
CA TYR A 12 -1.42 -10.71 23.71
C TYR A 12 -0.14 -10.06 24.26
N GLY A 13 0.95 -10.83 24.43
CA GLY A 13 2.21 -10.33 24.99
C GLY A 13 3.18 -9.79 23.94
N LEU A 14 2.98 -10.09 22.66
CA LEU A 14 3.85 -9.63 21.57
C LEU A 14 3.39 -8.29 21.01
N ARG A 15 4.36 -7.42 20.73
CA ARG A 15 4.16 -6.11 20.08
C ARG A 15 5.03 -6.03 18.83
N PRO A 16 4.63 -6.68 17.72
CA PRO A 16 5.43 -6.69 16.52
C PRO A 16 5.58 -5.27 15.96
N ALA A 17 6.82 -4.93 15.60
CA ALA A 17 7.14 -3.73 14.82
C ALA A 17 7.26 -4.12 13.34
N ALA A 18 6.72 -3.29 12.45
CA ALA A 18 6.70 -3.54 11.02
C ALA A 18 6.74 -2.22 10.21
N ASP A 19 6.93 -2.34 8.89
CA ASP A 19 6.95 -1.24 7.93
C ASP A 19 7.85 -0.05 8.35
N PRO A 20 9.16 -0.29 8.55
CA PRO A 20 10.13 0.76 8.88
C PRO A 20 10.36 1.70 7.70
N GLN A 21 10.31 3.01 7.96
CA GLN A 21 10.41 4.08 6.96
C GLN A 21 11.38 5.16 7.44
N VAL A 22 12.51 5.25 6.75
CA VAL A 22 13.56 6.24 7.05
C VAL A 22 13.10 7.62 6.60
N SER A 23 13.34 8.65 7.41
CA SER A 23 13.04 10.04 7.04
C SER A 23 13.93 10.52 5.88
N PRO A 24 13.50 11.52 5.08
CA PRO A 24 14.27 11.97 3.91
C PRO A 24 15.69 12.46 4.23
N ASP A 25 15.90 13.00 5.43
CA ASP A 25 17.20 13.45 5.94
C ASP A 25 18.06 12.31 6.55
N GLY A 26 17.52 11.09 6.61
CA GLY A 26 18.21 9.91 7.14
C GLY A 26 18.34 9.84 8.66
N THR A 27 17.71 10.75 9.40
CA THR A 27 17.96 10.89 10.85
C THR A 27 16.96 10.13 11.73
N ARG A 28 15.77 9.82 11.21
CA ARG A 28 14.65 9.24 11.97
C ARG A 28 14.05 8.03 11.26
N LEU A 29 13.36 7.22 12.04
CA LEU A 29 12.60 6.05 11.59
C LEU A 29 11.15 6.16 12.05
N ALA A 30 10.21 6.19 11.10
CA ALA A 30 8.80 5.94 11.36
C ALA A 30 8.51 4.46 11.15
N TYR A 31 7.73 3.82 12.03
CA TYR A 31 7.38 2.41 11.93
C TYR A 31 6.05 2.14 12.62
N THR A 32 5.44 0.99 12.35
CA THR A 32 4.18 0.61 12.98
C THR A 32 4.44 -0.38 14.10
N VAL A 33 3.75 -0.23 15.24
CA VAL A 33 3.72 -1.21 16.32
C VAL A 33 2.28 -1.67 16.53
N SER A 34 2.05 -2.98 16.47
CA SER A 34 0.72 -3.56 16.64
C SER A 34 0.53 -4.18 18.02
N THR A 35 -0.71 -4.15 18.52
CA THR A 35 -1.14 -4.84 19.74
C THR A 35 -2.43 -5.60 19.47
N THR A 36 -2.55 -6.79 20.05
CA THR A 36 -3.80 -7.57 20.01
C THR A 36 -4.61 -7.25 21.27
N GLU A 37 -5.84 -6.78 21.10
CA GLU A 37 -6.76 -6.59 22.21
C GLU A 37 -7.45 -7.90 22.59
N ARG A 38 -7.88 -8.02 23.85
CA ARG A 38 -8.61 -9.21 24.35
C ARG A 38 -10.02 -9.29 23.79
N GLU A 39 -10.57 -8.18 23.31
CA GLU A 39 -11.80 -8.17 22.55
C GLU A 39 -11.56 -8.91 21.22
N PRO A 40 -12.34 -9.95 20.89
CA PRO A 40 -12.13 -10.74 19.68
C PRO A 40 -12.08 -9.88 18.41
N GLY A 41 -11.07 -10.13 17.56
CA GLY A 41 -10.96 -9.53 16.23
C GLY A 41 -10.42 -8.10 16.20
N LYS A 42 -9.96 -7.54 17.33
CA LYS A 42 -9.48 -6.17 17.41
C LYS A 42 -7.97 -6.11 17.55
N THR A 43 -7.29 -5.81 16.45
CA THR A 43 -5.86 -5.47 16.44
C THR A 43 -5.72 -3.96 16.29
N LEU A 44 -4.98 -3.33 17.19
CA LEU A 44 -4.59 -1.94 17.08
C LEU A 44 -3.21 -1.85 16.43
N SER A 45 -2.99 -0.79 15.68
CA SER A 45 -1.64 -0.43 15.21
C SER A 45 -1.44 1.07 15.39
N GLN A 46 -0.25 1.43 15.83
CA GLN A 46 0.15 2.81 16.07
C GLN A 46 1.42 3.10 15.31
N VAL A 47 1.53 4.32 14.81
CA VAL A 47 2.77 4.84 14.25
C VAL A 47 3.68 5.26 15.39
N TRP A 48 4.93 4.82 15.32
CA TRP A 48 6.00 5.13 16.24
C TRP A 48 7.12 5.86 15.51
N LEU A 49 7.88 6.64 16.25
CA LEU A 49 9.04 7.38 15.77
C LEU A 49 10.24 7.07 16.65
N ALA A 50 11.39 6.79 16.05
CA ALA A 50 12.67 6.67 16.72
C ALA A 50 13.75 7.44 15.95
N ASN A 51 14.90 7.67 16.59
CA ASN A 51 16.12 8.05 15.89
C ASN A 51 16.62 6.85 15.04
N ILE A 52 17.41 7.12 14.00
CA ILE A 52 17.93 6.07 13.12
C ILE A 52 18.83 5.05 13.85
N ASP A 53 19.42 5.45 14.99
CA ASP A 53 20.20 4.56 15.88
C ASP A 53 19.32 3.73 16.85
N GLY A 54 17.98 3.85 16.74
CA GLY A 54 17.00 3.15 17.57
C GLY A 54 16.69 3.82 18.91
N THR A 55 17.37 4.92 19.25
CA THR A 55 17.10 5.65 20.49
C THR A 55 15.86 6.54 20.38
N GLY A 56 15.34 7.00 21.53
CA GLY A 56 14.25 7.98 21.55
C GLY A 56 12.92 7.48 20.99
N ALA A 57 12.70 6.16 20.93
CA ALA A 57 11.48 5.55 20.45
C ALA A 57 10.25 6.05 21.24
N ARG A 58 9.27 6.59 20.53
CA ARG A 58 8.00 7.08 21.10
C ARG A 58 6.83 6.83 20.17
N GLU A 59 5.67 6.65 20.76
CA GLU A 59 4.41 6.60 20.05
C GLU A 59 4.09 7.98 19.45
N LEU A 60 3.68 7.99 18.18
CA LEU A 60 3.40 9.20 17.42
C LEU A 60 1.88 9.39 17.19
N THR A 61 1.13 8.29 17.09
CA THR A 61 -0.33 8.29 17.04
C THR A 61 -0.89 7.53 18.23
N THR A 62 -1.97 8.04 18.85
CA THR A 62 -2.62 7.39 20.01
C THR A 62 -4.11 7.13 19.82
N ALA A 63 -4.69 7.59 18.70
CA ALA A 63 -6.10 7.37 18.41
C ALA A 63 -6.38 5.87 18.20
N PRO A 64 -7.49 5.33 18.74
CA PRO A 64 -7.82 3.93 18.56
C PRO A 64 -8.10 3.61 17.10
N GLY A 65 -7.59 2.49 16.62
CA GLY A 65 -7.71 2.04 15.23
C GLY A 65 -6.42 1.40 14.73
N ARG A 66 -6.40 1.08 13.43
CA ARG A 66 -5.23 0.59 12.72
C ARG A 66 -4.53 1.71 11.97
N ASN A 67 -3.66 2.42 12.67
CA ASN A 67 -2.81 3.47 12.10
C ASN A 67 -1.56 2.81 11.48
N ARG A 68 -1.47 2.82 10.14
CA ARG A 68 -0.53 2.00 9.37
C ARG A 68 -0.06 2.70 8.09
N SER A 69 0.91 2.10 7.39
CA SER A 69 1.42 2.60 6.09
C SER A 69 1.93 4.06 6.17
N ALA A 70 2.73 4.34 7.20
CA ALA A 70 3.32 5.66 7.42
C ALA A 70 4.28 6.04 6.27
N ARG A 71 4.18 7.22 5.68
CA ARG A 71 5.06 7.67 4.58
C ARG A 71 5.44 9.13 4.77
N TRP A 72 6.73 9.41 4.78
CA TRP A 72 7.25 10.78 4.87
C TRP A 72 6.97 11.56 3.58
N SER A 73 6.54 12.80 3.72
CA SER A 73 6.61 13.76 2.61
C SER A 73 8.07 13.96 2.20
N PRO A 74 8.36 14.33 0.94
CA PRO A 74 9.74 14.51 0.47
C PRO A 74 10.54 15.56 1.26
N ASP A 75 9.86 16.57 1.80
CA ASP A 75 10.46 17.61 2.64
C ASP A 75 10.64 17.20 4.12
N GLY A 76 10.18 15.99 4.51
CA GLY A 76 10.27 15.46 5.86
C GLY A 76 9.39 16.15 6.91
N ARG A 77 8.50 17.06 6.50
CA ARG A 77 7.66 17.86 7.41
C ARG A 77 6.31 17.24 7.72
N THR A 78 5.86 16.29 6.91
CA THR A 78 4.56 15.64 7.06
C THR A 78 4.70 14.13 6.98
N LEU A 79 3.91 13.41 7.76
CA LEU A 79 3.74 11.97 7.62
C LEU A 79 2.31 11.67 7.15
N ALA A 80 2.18 11.01 6.00
CA ALA A 80 0.92 10.42 5.58
C ALA A 80 0.75 9.04 6.23
N PHE A 81 -0.45 8.67 6.63
CA PHE A 81 -0.75 7.31 7.11
C PHE A 81 -2.23 6.96 6.90
N LEU A 82 -2.52 5.67 6.87
CA LEU A 82 -3.88 5.14 6.77
C LEU A 82 -4.42 4.81 8.16
N SER A 83 -5.71 5.06 8.39
CA SER A 83 -6.38 4.72 9.64
C SER A 83 -7.87 4.45 9.41
N ASP A 84 -8.39 3.41 10.07
CA ASP A 84 -9.81 3.04 10.12
C ASP A 84 -10.54 3.68 11.31
N ARG A 85 -9.89 4.60 12.05
CA ARG A 85 -10.45 5.26 13.24
C ARG A 85 -11.75 6.04 13.02
N SER A 86 -12.13 6.28 11.77
CA SER A 86 -13.37 6.98 11.39
C SER A 86 -14.46 6.07 10.81
N GLY A 87 -14.35 4.74 10.98
CA GLY A 87 -15.26 3.76 10.41
C GLY A 87 -14.75 3.22 9.07
N ASP A 88 -14.65 4.10 8.08
CA ASP A 88 -13.98 3.80 6.80
C ASP A 88 -12.48 4.04 6.89
N ASP A 89 -11.73 3.38 6.01
CA ASP A 89 -10.30 3.61 5.85
C ASP A 89 -10.08 5.02 5.31
N ALA A 90 -9.17 5.76 5.94
CA ALA A 90 -8.96 7.16 5.63
C ALA A 90 -7.47 7.49 5.64
N LEU A 91 -7.09 8.41 4.76
CA LEU A 91 -5.74 8.95 4.71
C LEU A 91 -5.67 10.17 5.62
N TYR A 92 -4.67 10.18 6.48
CA TYR A 92 -4.39 11.28 7.40
C TYR A 92 -3.01 11.86 7.15
N LEU A 93 -2.87 13.16 7.43
CA LEU A 93 -1.61 13.88 7.38
C LEU A 93 -1.26 14.39 8.76
N LEU A 94 -0.06 14.05 9.24
CA LEU A 94 0.47 14.45 10.53
C LEU A 94 1.67 15.40 10.35
N PRO A 95 1.58 16.66 10.80
CA PRO A 95 2.73 17.56 10.85
C PRO A 95 3.80 17.08 11.84
N MET A 96 5.06 17.15 11.42
CA MET A 96 6.20 16.64 12.19
C MET A 96 6.85 17.68 13.12
N ASP A 97 6.49 18.94 12.97
CA ASP A 97 6.80 20.05 13.88
C ASP A 97 5.84 20.14 15.08
N GLY A 98 4.73 19.41 15.03
CA GLY A 98 3.76 19.24 16.13
C GLY A 98 2.32 19.51 15.70
N GLY A 99 1.37 19.05 16.51
CA GLY A 99 -0.06 19.15 16.24
C GLY A 99 -0.73 17.78 16.03
N GLU A 100 -2.02 17.82 15.74
CA GLU A 100 -2.82 16.61 15.53
C GLU A 100 -2.88 16.22 14.05
N ALA A 101 -2.99 14.92 13.79
CA ALA A 101 -3.19 14.41 12.45
C ALA A 101 -4.57 14.83 11.90
N ARG A 102 -4.59 15.52 10.75
CA ARG A 102 -5.83 15.89 10.06
C ARG A 102 -6.25 14.80 9.08
N LYS A 103 -7.56 14.52 9.00
CA LYS A 103 -8.12 13.66 7.96
C LYS A 103 -8.00 14.39 6.62
N LEU A 104 -7.42 13.73 5.61
CA LEU A 104 -7.38 14.26 4.25
C LEU A 104 -8.65 13.84 3.50
N PHE A 105 -8.91 12.54 3.40
CA PHE A 105 -10.16 11.97 2.87
C PHE A 105 -10.40 10.56 3.42
N ALA A 106 -11.64 10.06 3.28
CA ALA A 106 -11.97 8.65 3.47
C ALA A 106 -12.24 7.99 2.12
N PHE A 107 -12.03 6.68 2.06
CA PHE A 107 -12.30 5.86 0.91
C PHE A 107 -13.15 4.67 1.33
N HIS A 108 -14.13 4.28 0.49
CA HIS A 108 -15.14 3.29 0.84
C HIS A 108 -14.61 1.85 0.90
N THR A 109 -13.42 1.61 0.36
CA THR A 109 -12.69 0.33 0.47
C THR A 109 -11.34 0.56 1.14
N ALA A 110 -10.73 -0.52 1.62
CA ALA A 110 -9.39 -0.47 2.17
C ALA A 110 -8.39 0.09 1.15
N MET A 111 -7.57 1.04 1.59
CA MET A 111 -6.45 1.58 0.84
C MET A 111 -5.15 0.85 1.20
N ALA A 112 -4.21 0.85 0.26
CA ALA A 112 -2.86 0.32 0.43
C ALA A 112 -1.85 1.10 -0.42
N ASP A 113 -0.58 0.70 -0.32
CA ASP A 113 0.52 1.15 -1.18
C ASP A 113 0.66 2.67 -1.36
N VAL A 114 0.52 3.41 -0.27
CA VAL A 114 0.62 4.87 -0.28
C VAL A 114 2.06 5.30 -0.60
N ALA A 115 2.22 6.30 -1.47
CA ALA A 115 3.49 6.98 -1.72
C ALA A 115 3.30 8.46 -2.12
N TRP A 116 4.21 9.32 -1.71
CA TRP A 116 4.21 10.75 -2.08
C TRP A 116 4.79 10.95 -3.48
N SER A 117 4.27 11.93 -4.21
CA SER A 117 4.94 12.47 -5.39
C SER A 117 6.25 13.16 -4.97
N PRO A 118 7.27 13.24 -5.85
CA PRO A 118 8.57 13.83 -5.50
C PRO A 118 8.49 15.31 -5.10
N ASP A 119 7.50 16.04 -5.61
CA ASP A 119 7.24 17.44 -5.27
C ASP A 119 6.40 17.61 -3.99
N GLY A 120 5.92 16.52 -3.39
CA GLY A 120 5.12 16.52 -2.17
C GLY A 120 3.68 17.04 -2.34
N ARG A 121 3.20 17.25 -3.57
CA ARG A 121 1.87 17.83 -3.83
C ARG A 121 0.78 16.77 -3.97
N GLN A 122 1.17 15.54 -4.27
CA GLN A 122 0.25 14.45 -4.54
C GLN A 122 0.64 13.19 -3.77
N LEU A 123 -0.34 12.31 -3.62
CA LEU A 123 -0.19 10.97 -3.07
C LEU A 123 -0.75 9.98 -4.08
N VAL A 124 -0.05 8.88 -4.29
CA VAL A 124 -0.59 7.71 -4.99
C VAL A 124 -0.99 6.67 -3.96
N PHE A 125 -2.04 5.91 -4.23
CA PHE A 125 -2.47 4.78 -3.42
C PHE A 125 -3.20 3.74 -4.27
N THR A 126 -3.36 2.53 -3.75
CA THR A 126 -4.17 1.48 -4.35
C THR A 126 -5.44 1.24 -3.55
N ALA A 127 -6.53 0.90 -4.22
CA ALA A 127 -7.79 0.52 -3.60
C ALA A 127 -8.54 -0.53 -4.43
N GLU A 128 -9.38 -1.32 -3.79
CA GLU A 128 -10.20 -2.34 -4.44
C GLU A 128 -11.48 -1.74 -5.04
N ILE A 129 -11.72 -2.00 -6.31
CA ILE A 129 -12.92 -1.56 -7.03
C ILE A 129 -13.67 -2.79 -7.51
N ASP A 130 -14.89 -2.98 -7.02
CA ASP A 130 -15.84 -4.01 -7.47
C ASP A 130 -16.82 -3.38 -8.48
N PRO A 131 -16.68 -3.67 -9.79
CA PRO A 131 -17.59 -3.14 -10.82
C PRO A 131 -19.05 -3.53 -10.59
N GLU A 132 -19.32 -4.71 -10.01
CA GLU A 132 -20.68 -5.16 -9.71
C GLU A 132 -21.27 -4.40 -8.53
N HIS A 133 -20.45 -3.99 -7.56
CA HIS A 133 -20.91 -3.15 -6.44
C HIS A 133 -21.29 -1.75 -6.92
N LEU A 134 -20.58 -1.21 -7.92
CA LEU A 134 -20.92 0.06 -8.56
C LEU A 134 -22.27 0.00 -9.29
N ALA A 135 -22.69 -1.18 -9.76
CA ALA A 135 -23.99 -1.40 -10.39
C ALA A 135 -25.15 -1.59 -9.38
N GLY A 136 -24.83 -1.64 -8.07
CA GLY A 136 -25.79 -1.91 -7.00
C GLY A 136 -26.15 -3.39 -6.88
N ARG A 137 -25.99 -3.98 -5.68
CA ARG A 137 -26.47 -5.35 -5.46
C ARG A 137 -27.97 -5.36 -5.19
N PRO A 138 -28.77 -6.17 -5.89
CA PRO A 138 -30.19 -6.32 -5.56
C PRO A 138 -30.34 -6.97 -4.17
N ASP A 139 -31.08 -6.32 -3.28
CA ASP A 139 -31.44 -6.84 -1.97
C ASP A 139 -32.27 -8.13 -2.12
N GLY A 140 -31.82 -9.24 -1.53
CA GLY A 140 -32.66 -10.43 -1.42
C GLY A 140 -31.96 -11.76 -1.12
N LYS A 141 -32.69 -12.66 -0.45
CA LYS A 141 -32.34 -14.06 -0.13
C LYS A 141 -32.31 -14.98 -1.38
N ALA A 142 -31.84 -14.50 -2.52
CA ALA A 142 -31.72 -15.33 -3.71
C ALA A 142 -30.49 -16.24 -3.61
N THR A 143 -30.64 -17.50 -4.05
CA THR A 143 -29.51 -18.40 -4.24
C THR A 143 -28.61 -17.81 -5.32
N TYR A 144 -27.46 -17.28 -4.91
CA TYR A 144 -26.55 -16.57 -5.81
C TYR A 144 -25.64 -17.57 -6.53
N VAL A 145 -25.73 -17.62 -7.86
CA VAL A 145 -24.72 -18.27 -8.70
C VAL A 145 -23.59 -17.29 -8.89
N ARG A 146 -22.39 -17.64 -8.41
CA ARG A 146 -21.16 -16.89 -8.70
C ARG A 146 -20.71 -17.24 -10.11
N VAL A 147 -20.82 -16.29 -11.03
CA VAL A 147 -20.20 -16.37 -12.34
C VAL A 147 -18.86 -15.65 -12.25
N THR A 148 -17.77 -16.32 -12.62
CA THR A 148 -16.44 -15.71 -12.65
C THR A 148 -15.86 -15.85 -14.05
N SER A 149 -15.32 -14.74 -14.56
CA SER A 149 -14.68 -14.68 -15.87
C SER A 149 -13.14 -14.68 -15.77
N ARG A 150 -12.59 -14.52 -14.56
CA ARG A 150 -11.15 -14.54 -14.27
C ARG A 150 -10.67 -15.89 -13.73
N LEU A 151 -9.41 -16.23 -14.02
CA LEU A 151 -8.78 -17.49 -13.59
C LEU A 151 -8.42 -17.50 -12.10
N ASP A 152 -8.03 -16.36 -11.56
CA ASP A 152 -7.65 -16.13 -10.16
C ASP A 152 -8.85 -15.66 -9.32
N TYR A 153 -9.99 -16.33 -9.48
CA TYR A 153 -11.27 -15.96 -8.89
C TYR A 153 -11.33 -16.04 -7.35
N LYS A 154 -10.30 -16.62 -6.70
CA LYS A 154 -10.21 -16.78 -5.25
C LYS A 154 -8.76 -16.65 -4.79
N GLN A 155 -8.55 -15.96 -3.68
CA GLN A 155 -7.25 -15.81 -3.03
C GLN A 155 -7.33 -16.15 -1.54
N ASP A 156 -6.22 -16.62 -0.99
CA ASP A 156 -6.07 -16.84 0.45
C ASP A 156 -6.24 -15.50 1.20
N ASN A 157 -6.88 -15.57 2.37
CA ASN A 157 -7.24 -14.42 3.22
C ASN A 157 -8.19 -13.37 2.60
N ARG A 158 -8.47 -13.39 1.29
CA ARG A 158 -9.45 -12.50 0.61
C ARG A 158 -10.75 -13.22 0.26
N GLY A 159 -10.69 -14.52 0.01
CA GLY A 159 -11.86 -15.29 -0.44
C GLY A 159 -12.13 -15.10 -1.93
N TYR A 160 -13.40 -15.10 -2.32
CA TYR A 160 -13.81 -14.97 -3.72
C TYR A 160 -13.74 -13.50 -4.16
N LEU A 161 -13.08 -13.25 -5.29
CA LEU A 161 -12.81 -11.89 -5.75
C LEU A 161 -13.93 -11.32 -6.65
N GLY A 162 -14.71 -12.17 -7.32
CA GLY A 162 -15.59 -11.72 -8.40
C GLY A 162 -14.79 -10.96 -9.46
N ASP A 163 -15.30 -9.83 -9.91
CA ASP A 163 -14.60 -8.93 -10.85
C ASP A 163 -13.85 -7.79 -10.14
N THR A 164 -13.69 -7.85 -8.81
CA THR A 164 -12.96 -6.83 -8.03
C THR A 164 -11.51 -6.71 -8.49
N ARG A 165 -11.06 -5.50 -8.79
CA ARG A 165 -9.67 -5.19 -9.18
C ARG A 165 -9.04 -4.19 -8.23
N ARG A 166 -7.76 -4.36 -7.93
CA ARG A 166 -6.96 -3.34 -7.26
C ARG A 166 -6.51 -2.32 -8.30
N GLN A 167 -6.99 -1.09 -8.16
CA GLN A 167 -6.72 0.02 -9.07
C GLN A 167 -5.91 1.10 -8.38
N VAL A 168 -5.22 1.92 -9.18
CA VAL A 168 -4.39 3.03 -8.72
C VAL A 168 -5.17 4.34 -8.73
N PHE A 169 -4.98 5.12 -7.68
CA PHE A 169 -5.55 6.45 -7.52
C PHE A 169 -4.46 7.46 -7.20
N VAL A 170 -4.68 8.70 -7.64
CA VAL A 170 -3.84 9.84 -7.33
C VAL A 170 -4.69 10.91 -6.63
N ALA A 171 -4.20 11.41 -5.50
CA ALA A 171 -4.87 12.38 -4.65
C ALA A 171 -4.01 13.63 -4.44
N SER A 172 -4.66 14.80 -4.36
CA SER A 172 -4.05 16.04 -3.88
C SER A 172 -3.75 15.95 -2.39
N ALA A 173 -2.51 16.23 -1.98
CA ALA A 173 -2.12 16.27 -0.58
C ALA A 173 -2.71 17.49 0.17
N GLU A 174 -3.14 18.50 -0.56
CA GLU A 174 -3.75 19.70 0.01
C GLU A 174 -5.24 19.47 0.26
N THR A 175 -5.99 19.14 -0.79
CA THR A 175 -7.46 19.13 -0.79
C THR A 175 -8.06 17.75 -0.54
N GLY A 176 -7.31 16.67 -0.80
CA GLY A 176 -7.81 15.29 -0.74
C GLY A 176 -8.67 14.90 -1.94
N GLU A 177 -8.86 15.80 -2.92
CA GLU A 177 -9.47 15.44 -4.20
C GLU A 177 -8.62 14.37 -4.88
N HIS A 178 -9.28 13.32 -5.37
CA HIS A 178 -8.61 12.15 -5.90
C HIS A 178 -9.32 11.61 -7.14
N ARG A 179 -8.54 10.95 -8.01
CA ARG A 179 -9.03 10.32 -9.23
C ARG A 179 -8.37 8.97 -9.43
N GLN A 180 -9.11 8.04 -10.02
CA GLN A 180 -8.59 6.78 -10.51
C GLN A 180 -7.71 7.04 -11.75
N VAL A 181 -6.59 6.33 -11.89
CA VAL A 181 -5.65 6.47 -13.01
C VAL A 181 -5.44 5.20 -13.81
N THR A 182 -5.97 4.06 -13.34
CA THR A 182 -6.00 2.77 -14.06
C THR A 182 -7.43 2.23 -14.03
N ASP A 183 -7.91 1.62 -15.11
CA ASP A 183 -9.30 1.13 -15.21
C ASP A 183 -9.44 -0.20 -15.96
N ASP A 184 -8.32 -0.82 -16.34
CA ASP A 184 -8.33 -2.10 -17.03
C ASP A 184 -8.53 -3.28 -16.08
N ALA A 185 -8.88 -4.43 -16.66
CA ALA A 185 -9.32 -5.61 -15.91
C ALA A 185 -8.15 -6.42 -15.29
N VAL A 186 -7.11 -5.74 -14.79
CA VAL A 186 -5.98 -6.35 -14.08
C VAL A 186 -5.75 -5.64 -12.74
N ASP A 187 -5.00 -6.28 -11.85
CA ASP A 187 -4.62 -5.69 -10.58
C ASP A 187 -3.31 -4.89 -10.75
N HIS A 188 -3.20 -3.72 -10.10
CA HIS A 188 -1.98 -2.92 -10.04
C HIS A 188 -1.50 -2.80 -8.60
N ASN A 189 -0.22 -3.10 -8.36
CA ASN A 189 0.34 -3.15 -7.01
C ASN A 189 1.56 -2.23 -6.86
N PHE A 190 1.75 -1.70 -5.65
CA PHE A 190 2.94 -0.96 -5.22
C PHE A 190 3.38 0.20 -6.14
N PRO A 191 2.50 1.11 -6.57
CA PRO A 191 2.87 2.22 -7.45
C PRO A 191 3.99 3.11 -6.86
N GLN A 192 4.97 3.44 -7.69
CA GLN A 192 6.09 4.34 -7.35
C GLN A 192 6.23 5.44 -8.40
N TRP A 193 6.29 6.68 -7.95
CA TRP A 193 6.62 7.82 -8.81
C TRP A 193 8.05 7.72 -9.32
N ASN A 194 8.25 8.11 -10.58
CA ASN A 194 9.59 8.45 -11.05
C ASN A 194 10.05 9.79 -10.43
N PRO A 195 11.36 10.13 -10.49
CA PRO A 195 11.91 11.30 -9.79
C PRO A 195 11.33 12.65 -10.20
N ASP A 196 10.84 12.80 -11.43
CA ASP A 196 10.22 14.05 -11.91
C ASP A 196 8.69 14.10 -11.70
N GLY A 197 8.08 12.99 -11.26
CA GLY A 197 6.65 12.88 -10.99
C GLY A 197 5.76 12.74 -12.22
N SER A 198 6.30 12.53 -13.41
CA SER A 198 5.51 12.38 -14.65
C SER A 198 5.02 10.94 -14.91
N TRP A 199 5.68 9.95 -14.32
CA TRP A 199 5.36 8.53 -14.47
C TRP A 199 5.14 7.82 -13.13
N LEU A 200 4.34 6.76 -13.18
CA LEU A 200 4.24 5.73 -12.15
C LEU A 200 4.76 4.40 -12.68
N ALA A 201 5.60 3.71 -11.91
CA ALA A 201 5.90 2.29 -12.09
C ALA A 201 5.07 1.46 -11.11
N MET A 202 4.38 0.43 -11.58
CA MET A 202 3.56 -0.45 -10.75
C MET A 202 3.68 -1.90 -11.22
N GLN A 203 3.57 -2.85 -10.30
CA GLN A 203 3.55 -4.27 -10.68
C GLN A 203 2.16 -4.66 -11.17
N VAL A 204 2.12 -5.34 -12.31
CA VAL A 204 0.91 -5.93 -12.88
C VAL A 204 1.07 -7.44 -12.89
N PRO A 205 0.36 -8.18 -12.02
CA PRO A 205 0.30 -9.63 -12.10
C PRO A 205 -0.37 -10.04 -13.41
N ASN A 206 0.20 -11.03 -14.08
CA ASN A 206 -0.38 -11.66 -15.25
C ASN A 206 -0.72 -13.13 -14.96
N ARG A 207 -1.54 -13.72 -15.84
CA ARG A 207 -2.09 -15.09 -15.69
C ARG A 207 -2.86 -15.26 -14.38
N ASN A 208 -2.74 -16.42 -13.72
CA ASN A 208 -3.33 -16.74 -12.41
C ASN A 208 -2.59 -16.09 -11.22
N GLY A 209 -1.89 -14.97 -11.43
CA GLY A 209 -1.09 -14.30 -10.40
C GLY A 209 0.28 -14.93 -10.13
N MET A 210 0.72 -15.90 -10.94
CA MET A 210 2.03 -16.55 -10.80
C MET A 210 3.18 -15.82 -11.50
N CYS A 211 2.85 -14.81 -12.30
CA CYS A 211 3.82 -14.03 -13.07
C CYS A 211 3.47 -12.55 -12.96
N SER A 212 4.44 -11.67 -13.18
CA SER A 212 4.22 -10.22 -13.11
C SER A 212 5.19 -9.45 -14.00
N GLN A 213 4.72 -8.30 -14.46
CA GLN A 213 5.50 -7.30 -15.18
C GLN A 213 5.45 -5.97 -14.45
N LEU A 214 6.29 -5.02 -14.87
CA LEU A 214 6.15 -3.63 -14.47
C LEU A 214 5.39 -2.87 -15.54
N ARG A 215 4.37 -2.13 -15.13
CA ARG A 215 3.71 -1.13 -15.97
C ARG A 215 4.26 0.24 -15.64
N LEU A 216 4.69 0.96 -16.68
CA LEU A 216 4.99 2.38 -16.63
C LEU A 216 3.79 3.15 -17.17
N LEU A 217 3.17 3.98 -16.34
CA LEU A 217 2.02 4.81 -16.70
C LEU A 217 2.39 6.29 -16.65
N ARG A 218 2.23 7.01 -17.76
CA ARG A 218 2.40 8.47 -17.82
C ARG A 218 1.10 9.16 -17.44
N LEU A 219 1.16 10.07 -16.48
CA LEU A 219 -0.03 10.66 -15.88
C LEU A 219 -0.70 11.76 -16.73
N SER A 220 0.01 12.34 -17.69
CA SER A 220 -0.48 13.45 -18.52
C SER A 220 -1.48 13.01 -19.58
N ASP A 221 -1.30 11.83 -20.15
CA ASP A 221 -2.03 11.32 -21.31
C ASP A 221 -2.54 9.87 -21.12
N GLY A 222 -2.11 9.18 -20.06
CA GLY A 222 -2.47 7.79 -19.80
C GLY A 222 -1.67 6.79 -20.64
N GLU A 223 -0.57 7.20 -21.28
CA GLU A 223 0.32 6.28 -21.98
C GLU A 223 0.82 5.20 -21.01
N ALA A 224 0.65 3.93 -21.37
CA ALA A 224 1.08 2.80 -20.55
C ALA A 224 1.97 1.86 -21.36
N VAL A 225 3.08 1.43 -20.75
CA VAL A 225 4.01 0.46 -21.33
C VAL A 225 4.34 -0.60 -20.29
N ASP A 226 4.17 -1.87 -20.66
CA ASP A 226 4.57 -2.99 -19.83
C ASP A 226 6.00 -3.43 -20.18
N ILE A 227 6.85 -3.54 -19.16
CA ILE A 227 8.25 -3.93 -19.25
C ILE A 227 8.55 -5.10 -18.31
N GLY A 228 9.63 -5.82 -18.60
CA GLY A 228 10.00 -7.04 -17.88
C GLY A 228 9.49 -8.30 -18.57
N PRO A 229 9.70 -9.46 -17.95
CA PRO A 229 9.59 -10.73 -18.64
C PRO A 229 8.12 -11.14 -18.85
N GLU A 230 7.79 -11.75 -19.98
CA GLU A 230 6.45 -12.33 -20.20
C GLU A 230 6.20 -13.55 -19.30
N MET A 231 7.28 -14.23 -18.91
CA MET A 231 7.31 -15.37 -18.01
C MET A 231 8.08 -15.00 -16.75
N GLY A 232 7.55 -15.31 -15.57
CA GLY A 232 8.26 -15.06 -14.31
C GLY A 232 7.76 -13.83 -13.56
N VAL A 233 8.52 -13.38 -12.56
CA VAL A 233 8.07 -12.39 -11.58
C VAL A 233 9.02 -11.21 -11.46
N VAL A 234 8.46 -10.01 -11.37
CA VAL A 234 9.15 -8.84 -10.82
C VAL A 234 8.79 -8.71 -9.35
N ALA A 235 9.78 -8.60 -8.46
CA ALA A 235 9.56 -8.55 -7.01
C ALA A 235 9.65 -7.12 -6.44
N THR A 236 10.76 -6.42 -6.69
CA THR A 236 11.00 -5.04 -6.22
C THR A 236 11.71 -4.24 -7.31
N TRP A 237 11.53 -2.93 -7.31
CA TRP A 237 12.11 -2.03 -8.30
C TRP A 237 12.39 -0.66 -7.71
N ALA A 238 13.27 0.07 -8.38
CA ALA A 238 13.59 1.46 -8.10
C ALA A 238 13.94 2.21 -9.38
N TRP A 239 13.49 3.46 -9.45
CA TRP A 239 13.91 4.38 -10.50
C TRP A 239 15.34 4.85 -10.28
N ALA A 240 16.11 4.98 -11.35
CA ALA A 240 17.37 5.70 -11.32
C ALA A 240 17.12 7.20 -11.02
N PRO A 241 18.07 7.92 -10.38
CA PRO A 241 17.89 9.33 -10.04
C PRO A 241 17.62 10.25 -11.23
N ASP A 242 18.09 9.87 -12.42
CA ASP A 242 17.82 10.58 -13.68
C ASP A 242 16.39 10.35 -14.22
N GLY A 243 15.65 9.41 -13.64
CA GLY A 243 14.30 9.01 -14.05
C GLY A 243 14.22 8.28 -15.37
N ALA A 244 15.35 8.03 -16.04
CA ALA A 244 15.41 7.44 -17.38
C ALA A 244 15.51 5.91 -17.37
N ARG A 245 15.85 5.32 -16.22
CA ARG A 245 16.10 3.88 -16.07
C ARG A 245 15.41 3.31 -14.84
N ILE A 246 15.16 2.01 -14.86
CA ILE A 246 14.64 1.26 -13.72
C ILE A 246 15.51 0.04 -13.48
N VAL A 247 15.88 -0.17 -12.21
CA VAL A 247 16.42 -1.45 -11.75
C VAL A 247 15.29 -2.26 -11.12
N PHE A 248 15.20 -3.53 -11.44
CA PHE A 248 14.26 -4.44 -10.78
C PHE A 248 14.93 -5.76 -10.42
N ALA A 249 14.48 -6.37 -9.33
CA ALA A 249 14.81 -7.73 -8.96
C ALA A 249 13.67 -8.65 -9.40
N GLY A 250 13.99 -9.77 -10.04
CA GLY A 250 12.98 -10.70 -10.54
C GLY A 250 13.53 -12.08 -10.87
N ASP A 251 12.63 -13.02 -11.13
CA ASP A 251 12.95 -14.34 -11.68
C ASP A 251 12.28 -14.42 -13.05
N THR A 252 13.04 -14.17 -14.12
CA THR A 252 12.53 -14.07 -15.49
C THR A 252 12.33 -15.42 -16.17
N GLU A 253 12.77 -16.50 -15.54
CA GLU A 253 12.77 -17.86 -16.11
C GLU A 253 12.03 -18.89 -15.24
N GLN A 254 11.41 -18.45 -14.13
CA GLN A 254 10.74 -19.32 -13.14
C GLN A 254 11.68 -20.36 -12.51
N THR A 255 12.93 -19.96 -12.28
CA THR A 255 13.99 -20.79 -11.69
C THR A 255 13.91 -20.89 -10.17
N TRP A 256 13.04 -20.09 -9.54
CA TRP A 256 13.02 -19.80 -8.10
C TRP A 256 14.28 -19.08 -7.61
N GLN A 257 15.03 -18.44 -8.52
CA GLN A 257 16.18 -17.61 -8.22
C GLN A 257 15.93 -16.19 -8.70
N THR A 258 16.27 -15.21 -7.86
CA THR A 258 16.09 -13.80 -8.17
C THR A 258 17.40 -13.20 -8.67
N ASP A 259 17.35 -12.60 -9.85
CA ASP A 259 18.40 -11.80 -10.45
C ASP A 259 18.03 -10.31 -10.48
N ILE A 260 19.02 -9.46 -10.76
CA ILE A 260 18.86 -8.00 -10.87
C ILE A 260 19.00 -7.59 -12.34
N PHE A 261 18.01 -6.86 -12.83
CA PHE A 261 17.91 -6.40 -14.20
C PHE A 261 17.88 -4.87 -14.26
N LEU A 262 18.50 -4.29 -15.27
CA LEU A 262 18.51 -2.86 -15.54
C LEU A 262 17.87 -2.62 -16.92
N LEU A 263 16.88 -1.73 -16.96
CA LEU A 263 16.20 -1.27 -18.17
C LEU A 263 16.38 0.25 -18.31
#